data_AF-A0A832ATL8-F1
#
_entry.id   AF-A0A832ATL8-F1
#
_cell.length_a   1.000
_cell.length_b   1.000
_cell.length_c   1.000
_cell.angle_alpha   90.00
_cell.angle_beta   90.00
_cell.angle_gamma   90.00
#
_symmetry.space_group_name_H-M   'P 1'
#
loop_
_entity.id
_entity.type
_entity.pdbx_description
1 polymer ?
#
loop_
_entity_poly.entity_id
_entity_poly.type
_entity_poly.pdbx_seq_one_letter_code
_entity_poly.pdbx_strand_id
1 'polypeptide(L)'
;MQSLDKYEGSELKKIDYWLYSKLNRKIKEATEHMEKLGLRDAITSIFYDSIKELKRYFERGGKNAVVLREYLQNVVLMLQPIAPHMAEEMWHMLGNNTFAALEKWPSYDESMINENIELLEEAIDSLIDDARNAKMLVERKGKRASKMKLIIASEQKRAVHNMLVDTKDPNKVISESSNKELASKYVAKVVKQLNTLQRINVKEEEEFDAFSEASEYIKGKIGLDVEVVKEEQSNSARADKAMPLKPSIDLS
;
A
#
# COMPACT_ATOMS: atom_id res chain seq x y z
N MET A 1 29.53 -3.37 4.78
CA MET A 1 28.13 -3.74 5.08
C MET A 1 27.57 -2.68 6.03
N GLN A 2 26.42 -2.08 5.75
CA GLN A 2 25.94 -0.96 6.56
C GLN A 2 25.26 -1.50 7.84
N SER A 3 25.81 -1.18 9.02
CA SER A 3 25.23 -1.59 10.31
C SER A 3 23.83 -0.98 10.50
N LEU A 4 22.94 -1.70 11.18
CA LEU A 4 21.63 -1.18 11.58
C LEU A 4 21.74 -0.02 12.58
N ASP A 5 22.91 0.16 13.22
CA ASP A 5 23.16 1.23 14.19
C ASP A 5 23.07 2.65 13.59
N LYS A 6 23.11 2.78 12.26
CA LYS A 6 22.91 4.06 11.55
C LYS A 6 21.44 4.50 11.48
N TYR A 7 20.50 3.62 11.84
CA TYR A 7 19.07 3.88 11.84
C TYR A 7 18.65 4.34 13.25
N GLU A 8 17.86 5.41 13.32
CA GLU A 8 17.44 6.00 14.60
C GLU A 8 16.18 5.28 15.12
N GLY A 9 16.18 4.83 16.37
CA GLY A 9 14.96 4.38 17.06
C GLY A 9 14.18 5.59 17.58
N SER A 10 13.48 6.29 16.70
CA SER A 10 12.60 7.44 17.04
C SER A 10 11.14 7.02 17.17
N GLU A 11 10.26 8.00 17.38
CA GLU A 11 8.80 7.87 17.24
C GLU A 11 8.41 7.17 15.93
N LEU A 12 7.42 6.25 16.02
CA LEU A 12 6.96 5.45 14.88
C LEU A 12 6.16 6.31 13.91
N LYS A 13 6.48 6.19 12.62
CA LYS A 13 5.77 6.82 11.51
C LYS A 13 4.76 5.85 10.90
N LYS A 14 3.82 6.36 10.08
CA LYS A 14 2.85 5.52 9.35
C LYS A 14 3.51 4.38 8.53
N ILE A 15 4.66 4.64 7.93
CA ILE A 15 5.42 3.62 7.17
C ILE A 15 6.00 2.50 8.06
N ASP A 16 6.26 2.80 9.34
CA ASP A 16 6.68 1.79 10.33
C ASP A 16 5.50 0.86 10.68
N TYR A 17 4.32 1.44 10.92
CA TYR A 17 3.09 0.68 11.13
C TYR A 17 2.72 -0.17 9.91
N TRP A 18 2.93 0.35 8.70
CA TRP A 18 2.75 -0.44 7.48
C TRP A 18 3.68 -1.67 7.44
N LEU A 19 4.96 -1.49 7.78
CA LEU A 19 5.92 -2.60 7.79
C LEU A 19 5.56 -3.64 8.86
N TYR A 20 5.06 -3.20 10.02
CA TYR A 20 4.50 -4.10 11.04
C TYR A 20 3.27 -4.87 10.54
N SER A 21 2.35 -4.21 9.84
CA SER A 21 1.19 -4.85 9.24
C SER A 21 1.61 -5.94 8.26
N LYS A 22 2.53 -5.60 7.33
CA LYS A 22 3.07 -6.56 6.36
C LYS A 22 3.82 -7.71 7.03
N LEU A 23 4.56 -7.46 8.12
CA LEU A 23 5.21 -8.53 8.89
C LEU A 23 4.21 -9.53 9.46
N ASN A 24 3.18 -9.06 10.17
CA ASN A 24 2.20 -9.92 10.81
C ASN A 24 1.39 -10.72 9.77
N ARG A 25 0.97 -10.06 8.69
CA ARG A 25 0.33 -10.74 7.56
C ARG A 25 1.25 -11.79 6.94
N LYS A 26 2.52 -11.48 6.76
CA LYS A 26 3.52 -12.41 6.21
C LYS A 26 3.73 -13.63 7.07
N ILE A 27 3.85 -13.47 8.39
CA ILE A 27 3.98 -14.60 9.33
C ILE A 27 2.73 -15.48 9.23
N LYS A 28 1.53 -14.89 9.18
CA LYS A 28 0.27 -15.64 8.99
C LYS A 28 0.26 -16.43 7.69
N GLU A 29 0.47 -15.77 6.54
CA GLU A 29 0.47 -16.40 5.22
C GLU A 29 1.56 -17.46 5.07
N ALA A 30 2.78 -17.17 5.52
CA ALA A 30 3.90 -18.11 5.49
C ALA A 30 3.58 -19.36 6.32
N THR A 31 2.98 -19.20 7.51
CA THR A 31 2.55 -20.33 8.34
C THR A 31 1.52 -21.18 7.61
N GLU A 32 0.48 -20.57 7.04
CA GLU A 32 -0.55 -21.28 6.27
C GLU A 32 0.02 -22.01 5.04
N HIS A 33 0.96 -21.40 4.32
CA HIS A 33 1.63 -22.01 3.17
C HIS A 33 2.49 -23.20 3.60
N MET A 34 3.26 -23.07 4.68
CA MET A 34 4.10 -24.14 5.20
C MET A 34 3.27 -25.33 5.67
N GLU A 35 2.14 -25.10 6.36
CA GLU A 35 1.21 -26.16 6.79
C GLU A 35 0.59 -26.92 5.61
N LYS A 36 0.34 -26.23 4.50
CA LYS A 36 -0.21 -26.82 3.26
C LYS A 36 0.87 -27.37 2.32
N LEU A 37 2.14 -27.41 2.74
CA LEU A 37 3.30 -27.79 1.91
C LEU A 37 3.47 -26.93 0.64
N GLY A 38 2.94 -25.71 0.64
CA GLY A 38 3.06 -24.71 -0.41
C GLY A 38 4.39 -23.96 -0.38
N LEU A 39 5.51 -24.69 -0.46
CA LEU A 39 6.85 -24.13 -0.29
C LEU A 39 7.17 -22.97 -1.24
N ARG A 40 6.70 -23.04 -2.49
CA ARG A 40 6.91 -21.98 -3.49
C ARG A 40 6.25 -20.67 -3.07
N ASP A 41 5.04 -20.73 -2.54
CA ASP A 41 4.29 -19.56 -2.12
C ASP A 41 4.88 -18.99 -0.83
N ALA A 42 5.27 -19.86 0.11
CA ALA A 42 6.03 -19.48 1.30
C ALA A 42 7.32 -18.73 0.93
N ILE A 43 8.13 -19.26 0.00
CA ILE A 43 9.35 -18.59 -0.47
C ILE A 43 9.04 -17.24 -1.12
N THR A 44 7.97 -17.16 -1.90
CA THR A 44 7.55 -15.92 -2.56
C THR A 44 7.25 -14.83 -1.52
N SER A 45 6.42 -15.16 -0.53
CA SER A 45 6.03 -14.24 0.53
C SER A 45 7.21 -13.89 1.46
N ILE A 46 7.97 -14.89 1.91
CA ILE A 46 9.06 -14.71 2.89
C ILE A 46 10.26 -13.98 2.27
N PHE A 47 10.68 -14.35 1.05
CA PHE A 47 11.92 -13.81 0.48
C PHE A 47 11.66 -12.66 -0.49
N TYR A 48 10.91 -12.92 -1.56
CA TYR A 48 10.78 -11.95 -2.66
C TYR A 48 9.95 -10.74 -2.27
N ASP A 49 8.84 -10.95 -1.55
CA ASP A 49 8.00 -9.83 -1.12
C ASP A 49 8.67 -9.03 0.00
N SER A 50 9.44 -9.66 0.89
CA SER A 50 10.23 -8.93 1.89
C SER A 50 11.26 -7.97 1.28
N ILE A 51 11.88 -8.35 0.17
CA ILE A 51 12.80 -7.45 -0.56
C ILE A 51 12.03 -6.22 -1.10
N LYS A 52 10.83 -6.43 -1.67
CA LYS A 52 10.00 -5.34 -2.18
C LYS A 52 9.53 -4.43 -1.04
N GLU A 53 9.11 -5.03 0.07
CA GLU A 53 8.61 -4.33 1.25
C GLU A 53 9.69 -3.46 1.87
N LEU A 54 10.89 -4.00 2.09
CA LEU A 54 12.04 -3.25 2.60
C LEU A 54 12.48 -2.15 1.64
N LYS A 55 12.52 -2.42 0.33
CA LYS A 55 12.84 -1.40 -0.67
C LYS A 55 11.86 -0.22 -0.58
N ARG A 56 10.56 -0.51 -0.53
CA ARG A 56 9.54 0.53 -0.38
C ARG A 56 9.69 1.28 0.93
N TYR A 57 9.87 0.56 2.03
CA TYR A 57 10.04 1.13 3.36
C TYR A 57 11.16 2.18 3.36
N PHE A 58 12.33 1.85 2.82
CA PHE A 58 13.45 2.80 2.72
C PHE A 58 13.16 3.98 1.78
N GLU A 59 12.57 3.73 0.61
CA GLU A 59 12.24 4.80 -0.33
C GLU A 59 11.14 5.74 0.19
N ARG A 60 10.28 5.27 1.09
CA ARG A 60 9.28 6.05 1.84
C ARG A 60 9.86 6.75 3.09
N GLY A 61 11.17 6.70 3.29
CA GLY A 61 11.84 7.37 4.40
C GLY A 61 11.77 6.60 5.73
N GLY A 62 11.38 5.33 5.69
CA GLY A 62 11.47 4.41 6.81
C GLY A 62 12.93 4.19 7.23
N LYS A 63 13.19 4.36 8.52
CA LYS A 63 14.55 4.34 9.08
C LYS A 63 14.59 3.93 10.55
N ASN A 64 13.55 3.25 11.05
CA ASN A 64 13.47 2.84 12.44
C ASN A 64 14.24 1.53 12.66
N ALA A 65 15.31 1.58 13.45
CA ALA A 65 16.16 0.41 13.67
C ALA A 65 15.44 -0.75 14.37
N VAL A 66 14.53 -0.45 15.30
CA VAL A 66 13.79 -1.47 16.06
C VAL A 66 12.87 -2.25 15.13
N VAL A 67 12.08 -1.53 14.34
CA VAL A 67 11.16 -2.10 13.35
C VAL A 67 11.91 -2.94 12.33
N LEU A 68 13.02 -2.43 11.79
CA LEU A 68 13.85 -3.16 10.84
C LEU A 68 14.46 -4.42 11.43
N ARG A 69 15.01 -4.35 12.66
CA ARG A 69 15.60 -5.51 13.33
C ARG A 69 14.55 -6.59 13.55
N GLU A 70 13.39 -6.22 14.08
CA GLU A 70 12.29 -7.15 14.33
C GLU A 70 11.79 -7.79 13.04
N TYR A 71 11.56 -6.99 12.00
CA TYR A 71 11.15 -7.47 10.69
C TYR A 71 12.15 -8.48 10.11
N LEU A 72 13.44 -8.13 10.10
CA LEU A 72 14.50 -8.98 9.54
C LEU A 72 14.69 -10.27 10.36
N GLN A 73 14.65 -10.20 11.69
CA GLN A 73 14.75 -11.38 12.55
C GLN A 73 13.64 -12.39 12.23
N ASN A 74 12.39 -11.92 12.15
CA ASN A 74 11.25 -12.80 11.83
C ASN A 74 11.34 -13.38 10.41
N VAL A 75 11.76 -12.59 9.41
CA VAL A 75 12.00 -13.09 8.05
C VAL A 75 13.09 -14.17 8.04
N VAL A 76 14.18 -13.97 8.79
CA VAL A 76 15.26 -14.96 8.93
C VAL A 76 14.75 -16.26 9.55
N LEU A 77 13.96 -16.19 10.61
CA LEU A 77 13.37 -17.37 11.24
C LEU A 77 12.45 -18.13 10.27
N MET A 78 11.63 -17.41 9.49
CA MET A 78 10.77 -18.03 8.48
C MET A 78 11.57 -18.68 7.33
N LEU A 79 12.77 -18.17 7.01
CA LEU A 79 13.66 -18.75 6.01
C LEU A 79 14.36 -20.02 6.50
N GLN A 80 14.45 -20.26 7.81
CA GLN A 80 15.24 -21.36 8.37
C GLN A 80 14.91 -22.74 7.80
N PRO A 81 13.63 -23.15 7.62
CA PRO A 81 13.31 -24.46 7.03
C PRO A 81 13.64 -24.58 5.53
N ILE A 82 13.89 -23.45 4.85
CA ILE A 82 14.09 -23.38 3.40
C ILE A 82 15.59 -23.26 3.08
N ALA A 83 16.28 -22.36 3.76
CA ALA A 83 17.68 -22.01 3.51
C ALA A 83 18.45 -21.89 4.85
N PRO A 84 18.63 -22.99 5.59
CA PRO A 84 19.09 -22.97 6.99
C PRO A 84 20.45 -22.32 7.15
N HIS A 85 21.42 -22.63 6.28
CA HIS A 85 22.75 -22.03 6.36
C HIS A 85 22.73 -20.52 6.13
N MET A 86 21.91 -20.03 5.19
CA MET A 86 21.79 -18.59 4.96
C MET A 86 21.11 -17.87 6.12
N ALA A 87 20.03 -18.46 6.64
CA ALA A 87 19.30 -17.91 7.76
C ALA A 87 20.17 -17.87 9.03
N GLU A 88 21.00 -18.89 9.28
CA GLU A 88 21.95 -18.89 10.40
C GLU A 88 22.99 -17.76 10.31
N GLU A 89 23.59 -17.57 9.13
CA GLU A 89 24.54 -16.47 8.91
C GLU A 89 23.84 -15.11 9.11
N MET A 90 22.64 -14.92 8.53
CA MET A 90 21.87 -13.69 8.68
C MET A 90 21.46 -13.44 10.14
N TRP A 91 21.13 -14.49 10.90
CA TRP A 91 20.77 -14.40 12.32
C TRP A 91 21.93 -13.86 13.15
N HIS A 92 23.13 -14.38 12.94
CA HIS A 92 24.35 -13.87 13.59
C HIS A 92 24.72 -12.47 13.11
N MET A 93 24.54 -12.15 11.82
CA MET A 93 24.75 -10.80 11.29
C MET A 93 23.83 -9.75 11.92
N LEU A 94 22.63 -10.15 12.38
CA LEU A 94 21.70 -9.30 13.12
C LEU A 94 22.11 -9.08 14.59
N GLY A 95 23.18 -9.75 15.06
CA GLY A 95 23.73 -9.62 16.40
C GLY A 95 23.25 -10.67 17.40
N ASN A 96 22.55 -11.71 16.94
CA ASN A 96 22.12 -12.80 17.80
C ASN A 96 23.25 -13.81 18.03
N ASN A 97 23.32 -14.38 19.23
CA ASN A 97 24.36 -15.36 19.63
C ASN A 97 23.83 -16.78 19.81
N THR A 98 22.52 -16.99 19.63
CA THR A 98 21.87 -18.31 19.62
C THR A 98 21.83 -18.88 18.21
N PHE A 99 21.39 -20.15 18.08
CA PHE A 99 21.14 -20.73 16.77
C PHE A 99 19.71 -20.46 16.31
N ALA A 100 19.52 -19.93 15.10
CA ALA A 100 18.20 -19.72 14.50
C ALA A 100 17.40 -21.03 14.42
N ALA A 101 18.09 -22.17 14.22
CA ALA A 101 17.48 -23.50 14.21
C ALA A 101 16.78 -23.90 15.52
N LEU A 102 17.16 -23.29 16.65
CA LEU A 102 16.61 -23.59 17.98
C LEU A 102 15.54 -22.60 18.42
N GLU A 103 15.36 -21.52 17.66
CA GLU A 103 14.33 -20.53 17.93
C GLU A 103 12.94 -21.04 17.51
N LYS A 104 11.91 -20.45 18.13
CA LYS A 104 10.52 -20.78 17.77
C LYS A 104 10.17 -20.16 16.42
N TRP A 105 9.27 -20.84 15.70
CA TRP A 105 8.59 -20.21 14.57
C TRP A 105 7.88 -18.93 15.04
N PRO A 106 7.96 -17.83 14.28
CA PRO A 106 7.40 -16.56 14.70
C PRO A 106 5.87 -16.61 14.77
N SER A 107 5.31 -15.85 15.71
CA SER A 107 3.87 -15.67 15.88
C SER A 107 3.44 -14.30 15.37
N TYR A 108 2.25 -14.22 14.78
CA TYR A 108 1.65 -12.94 14.38
C TYR A 108 0.61 -12.46 15.38
N ASP A 109 0.39 -11.15 15.41
CA ASP A 109 -0.72 -10.48 16.08
C ASP A 109 -1.69 -9.94 15.03
N GLU A 110 -2.89 -10.50 14.97
CA GLU A 110 -3.94 -10.09 14.02
C GLU A 110 -4.33 -8.61 14.23
N SER A 111 -4.21 -8.06 15.45
CA SER A 111 -4.53 -6.66 15.73
C SER A 111 -3.52 -5.67 15.13
N MET A 112 -2.32 -6.16 14.81
CA MET A 112 -1.27 -5.38 14.13
C MET A 112 -1.43 -5.39 12.61
N ILE A 113 -2.34 -6.21 12.06
CA ILE A 113 -2.67 -6.22 10.65
C ILE A 113 -3.68 -5.09 10.37
N ASN A 114 -3.21 -4.01 9.76
CA ASN A 114 -3.98 -2.84 9.39
C ASN A 114 -4.23 -2.80 7.87
N GLU A 115 -5.38 -3.33 7.45
CA GLU A 115 -5.80 -3.37 6.04
C GLU A 115 -5.86 -1.96 5.41
N ASN A 116 -6.29 -0.95 6.15
CA ASN A 116 -6.41 0.41 5.62
C ASN A 116 -5.04 0.98 5.22
N ILE A 117 -4.02 0.81 6.06
CA ILE A 117 -2.66 1.28 5.76
C ILE A 117 -2.07 0.51 4.59
N GLU A 118 -2.30 -0.80 4.50
CA GLU A 118 -1.86 -1.61 3.36
C GLU A 118 -2.53 -1.18 2.05
N LEU A 119 -3.84 -0.97 2.06
CA LEU A 119 -4.61 -0.50 0.90
C LEU A 119 -4.14 0.87 0.42
N LEU A 120 -3.81 1.79 1.34
CA LEU A 120 -3.27 3.11 1.00
C LEU A 120 -1.92 3.01 0.30
N GLU A 121 -1.01 2.17 0.81
CA GLU A 121 0.30 1.96 0.19
C GLU A 121 0.20 1.29 -1.19
N GLU A 122 -0.73 0.35 -1.37
CA GLU A 122 -1.01 -0.30 -2.65
C GLU A 122 -1.67 0.66 -3.67
N ALA A 123 -2.53 1.56 -3.19
CA ALA A 123 -3.10 2.64 -3.99
C ALA A 123 -2.00 3.60 -4.50
N ILE A 124 -0.98 3.88 -3.68
CA ILE A 124 0.15 4.72 -4.05
C ILE A 124 1.01 4.07 -5.15
N ASP A 125 1.28 2.76 -5.10
CA ASP A 125 2.01 2.10 -6.19
C ASP A 125 1.21 2.08 -7.49
N SER A 126 -0.07 1.74 -7.39
CA SER A 126 -0.97 1.70 -8.53
C SER A 126 -1.02 3.07 -9.21
N LEU A 127 -1.07 4.13 -8.40
CA LEU A 127 -0.99 5.50 -8.88
C LEU A 127 0.34 5.79 -9.59
N ILE A 128 1.47 5.34 -9.05
CA ILE A 128 2.79 5.54 -9.68
C ILE A 128 2.83 4.89 -11.06
N ASP A 129 2.30 3.68 -11.21
CA ASP A 129 2.27 3.01 -12.50
C ASP A 129 1.30 3.69 -13.48
N ASP A 130 0.11 4.09 -13.03
CA ASP A 130 -0.84 4.87 -13.82
C ASP A 130 -0.25 6.22 -14.25
N ALA A 131 0.48 6.89 -13.36
CA ALA A 131 1.18 8.14 -13.60
C ALA A 131 2.27 7.99 -14.67
N ARG A 132 3.08 6.91 -14.60
CA ARG A 132 4.09 6.62 -15.63
C ARG A 132 3.45 6.45 -17.00
N ASN A 133 2.36 5.67 -17.05
CA ASN A 133 1.61 5.45 -18.29
C ASN A 133 1.03 6.76 -18.83
N ALA A 134 0.43 7.57 -17.97
CA ALA A 134 -0.12 8.87 -18.34
C ALA A 134 0.96 9.84 -18.86
N LYS A 135 2.11 9.92 -18.16
CA LYS A 135 3.25 10.74 -18.57
C LYS A 135 3.77 10.32 -19.95
N MET A 136 3.98 9.02 -20.16
CA MET A 136 4.43 8.48 -21.44
C MET A 136 3.47 8.85 -22.59
N LEU A 137 2.16 8.82 -22.37
CA LEU A 137 1.16 9.20 -23.37
C LEU A 137 1.19 10.70 -23.71
N VAL A 138 1.46 11.56 -22.73
CA VAL A 138 1.59 13.02 -22.93
C VAL A 138 2.87 13.34 -23.71
N GLU A 139 3.98 12.70 -23.35
CA GLU A 139 5.28 12.88 -24.01
C GLU A 139 5.27 12.43 -25.47
N ARG A 140 4.58 11.31 -25.78
CA ARG A 140 4.37 10.87 -27.18
C ARG A 140 3.60 11.87 -28.03
N LYS A 141 2.79 12.74 -27.41
CA LYS A 141 2.06 13.82 -28.09
C LYS A 141 2.89 15.11 -28.21
N GLY A 142 4.18 15.06 -27.88
CA GLY A 142 5.10 16.20 -27.96
C GLY A 142 4.94 17.23 -26.85
N LYS A 143 4.15 16.93 -25.80
CA LYS A 143 3.98 17.80 -24.63
C LYS A 143 4.85 17.30 -23.49
N ARG A 144 5.40 18.20 -22.67
CA ARG A 144 6.08 17.86 -21.41
C ARG A 144 5.21 18.30 -20.25
N ALA A 145 4.84 17.35 -19.40
CA ALA A 145 4.26 17.67 -18.11
C ALA A 145 5.39 18.06 -17.16
N SER A 146 5.14 19.06 -16.32
CA SER A 146 6.05 19.47 -15.25
C SER A 146 5.43 19.25 -13.88
N LYS A 147 4.09 19.31 -13.80
CA LYS A 147 3.32 19.15 -12.58
C LYS A 147 2.26 18.08 -12.73
N MET A 148 1.98 17.42 -11.61
CA MET A 148 0.95 16.43 -11.45
C MET A 148 0.04 16.84 -10.31
N LYS A 149 -1.23 17.10 -10.62
CA LYS A 149 -2.26 17.30 -9.62
C LYS A 149 -2.99 15.98 -9.37
N LEU A 150 -2.94 15.52 -8.13
CA LEU A 150 -3.64 14.36 -7.64
C LEU A 150 -4.93 14.81 -6.97
N ILE A 151 -6.05 14.29 -7.46
CA ILE A 151 -7.38 14.65 -6.95
C ILE A 151 -7.94 13.47 -6.18
N ILE A 152 -8.07 13.63 -4.87
CA ILE A 152 -8.64 12.65 -3.96
C ILE A 152 -10.16 12.69 -4.07
N ALA A 153 -10.79 11.53 -4.22
CA ALA A 153 -12.24 11.45 -4.34
C ALA A 153 -12.95 11.97 -3.08
N SER A 154 -14.12 12.56 -3.26
CA SER A 154 -14.98 13.05 -2.17
C SER A 154 -15.57 11.93 -1.31
N GLU A 155 -15.89 12.24 -0.07
CA GLU A 155 -16.56 11.33 0.86
C GLU A 155 -17.93 10.84 0.34
N GLN A 156 -18.63 11.65 -0.47
CA GLN A 156 -19.88 11.24 -1.11
C GLN A 156 -19.69 10.04 -2.04
N LYS A 157 -18.58 9.97 -2.79
CA LYS A 157 -18.26 8.82 -3.65
C LYS A 157 -17.94 7.57 -2.83
N ARG A 158 -17.30 7.72 -1.67
CA ARG A 158 -17.05 6.60 -0.74
C ARG A 158 -18.35 6.05 -0.15
N ALA A 159 -19.26 6.93 0.24
CA ALA A 159 -20.58 6.53 0.72
C ALA A 159 -21.35 5.73 -0.36
N VAL A 160 -21.36 6.22 -1.61
CA VAL A 160 -21.97 5.50 -2.74
C VAL A 160 -21.28 4.15 -2.98
N HIS A 161 -19.94 4.10 -2.94
CA HIS A 161 -19.17 2.87 -3.10
C HIS A 161 -19.57 1.82 -2.06
N ASN A 162 -19.53 2.19 -0.78
CA ASN A 162 -19.83 1.27 0.32
C ASN A 162 -21.29 0.81 0.28
N MET A 163 -22.22 1.72 -0.01
CA MET A 163 -23.63 1.37 -0.20
C MET A 163 -23.84 0.38 -1.34
N LEU A 164 -23.08 0.52 -2.43
CA LEU A 164 -23.14 -0.40 -3.57
C LEU A 164 -22.56 -1.78 -3.21
N VAL A 165 -21.49 -1.83 -2.42
CA VAL A 165 -20.93 -3.09 -1.91
C VAL A 165 -21.93 -3.80 -0.99
N ASP A 166 -22.57 -3.06 -0.09
CA ASP A 166 -23.49 -3.61 0.91
C ASP A 166 -24.81 -4.11 0.29
N THR A 167 -25.36 -3.35 -0.65
CA THR A 167 -26.68 -3.66 -1.25
C THR A 167 -26.59 -4.55 -2.49
N LYS A 168 -25.48 -4.49 -3.24
CA LYS A 168 -25.31 -5.08 -4.57
C LYS A 168 -26.43 -4.73 -5.56
N ASP A 169 -27.14 -3.61 -5.33
CA ASP A 169 -28.22 -3.14 -6.18
C ASP A 169 -27.92 -1.72 -6.70
N PRO A 170 -27.43 -1.61 -7.96
CA PRO A 170 -27.17 -0.33 -8.62
C PRO A 170 -28.35 0.65 -8.60
N ASN A 171 -29.59 0.18 -8.82
CA ASN A 171 -30.75 1.06 -8.95
C ASN A 171 -31.15 1.62 -7.60
N LYS A 172 -31.12 0.77 -6.57
CA LYS A 172 -31.41 1.17 -5.19
C LYS A 172 -30.44 2.26 -4.72
N VAL A 173 -29.14 2.05 -4.93
CA VAL A 173 -28.08 3.01 -4.55
C VAL A 173 -28.31 4.38 -5.19
N ILE A 174 -28.65 4.42 -6.48
CA ILE A 174 -28.91 5.69 -7.18
C ILE A 174 -30.14 6.39 -6.59
N SER A 175 -31.18 5.63 -6.23
CA SER A 175 -32.42 6.20 -5.71
C SER A 175 -32.31 6.76 -4.29
N GLU A 176 -31.52 6.11 -3.44
CA GLU A 176 -31.35 6.43 -2.02
C GLU A 176 -30.17 7.40 -1.76
N SER A 177 -29.29 7.62 -2.75
CA SER A 177 -28.19 8.57 -2.62
C SER A 177 -28.68 10.03 -2.63
N SER A 178 -28.09 10.85 -1.76
CA SER A 178 -28.36 12.29 -1.69
C SER A 178 -28.02 13.02 -3.00
N ASN A 179 -27.04 12.53 -3.77
CA ASN A 179 -26.66 13.08 -5.06
C ASN A 179 -26.80 12.02 -6.16
N LYS A 180 -28.00 11.97 -6.76
CA LYS A 180 -28.36 10.96 -7.78
C LYS A 180 -27.48 11.01 -9.03
N GLU A 181 -27.06 12.20 -9.45
CA GLU A 181 -26.21 12.36 -10.63
C GLU A 181 -24.81 11.78 -10.38
N LEU A 182 -24.20 12.11 -9.24
CA LEU A 182 -22.91 11.55 -8.82
C LEU A 182 -23.00 10.04 -8.66
N ALA A 183 -24.05 9.55 -8.00
CA ALA A 183 -24.27 8.12 -7.80
C ALA A 183 -24.40 7.38 -9.14
N SER A 184 -25.19 7.89 -10.08
CA SER A 184 -25.37 7.29 -11.40
C SER A 184 -24.04 7.21 -12.17
N LYS A 185 -23.27 8.31 -12.21
CA LYS A 185 -21.95 8.34 -12.86
C LYS A 185 -20.96 7.38 -12.21
N TYR A 186 -20.97 7.28 -10.88
CA TYR A 186 -20.09 6.39 -10.13
C TYR A 186 -20.43 4.92 -10.38
N VAL A 187 -21.70 4.55 -10.18
CA VAL A 187 -22.22 3.19 -10.39
C VAL A 187 -21.94 2.71 -11.80
N ALA A 188 -22.15 3.53 -12.82
CA ALA A 188 -21.86 3.18 -14.21
C ALA A 188 -20.40 2.77 -14.46
N LYS A 189 -19.44 3.33 -13.70
CA LYS A 189 -18.01 2.99 -13.82
C LYS A 189 -17.66 1.67 -13.15
N VAL A 190 -18.30 1.35 -12.02
CA VAL A 190 -17.91 0.21 -11.17
C VAL A 190 -18.83 -1.00 -11.28
N VAL A 191 -20.01 -0.88 -11.90
CA VAL A 191 -21.03 -1.95 -11.96
C VAL A 191 -20.51 -3.24 -12.60
N LYS A 192 -19.59 -3.15 -13.56
CA LYS A 192 -18.97 -4.33 -14.20
C LYS A 192 -18.11 -5.16 -13.23
N GLN A 193 -17.61 -4.52 -12.18
CA GLN A 193 -16.74 -5.12 -11.17
C GLN A 193 -17.46 -5.29 -9.83
N LEU A 194 -18.80 -5.19 -9.79
CA LEU A 194 -19.61 -5.18 -8.57
C LEU A 194 -19.26 -6.34 -7.61
N ASN A 195 -19.07 -7.55 -8.15
CA ASN A 195 -18.80 -8.74 -7.34
C ASN A 195 -17.39 -8.79 -6.76
N THR A 196 -16.46 -7.96 -7.25
CA THR A 196 -15.08 -7.89 -6.79
C THR A 196 -14.80 -6.66 -5.93
N LEU A 197 -15.77 -5.74 -5.80
CA LEU A 197 -15.61 -4.57 -4.95
C LEU A 197 -15.58 -5.00 -3.48
N GLN A 198 -14.69 -4.37 -2.74
CA GLN A 198 -14.58 -4.53 -1.30
C GLN A 198 -14.91 -3.21 -0.63
N ARG A 199 -15.45 -3.29 0.59
CA ARG A 199 -15.78 -2.10 1.37
C ARG A 199 -14.51 -1.31 1.66
N ILE A 200 -14.58 0.01 1.50
CA ILE A 200 -13.47 0.92 1.77
C ILE A 200 -13.75 1.62 3.09
N ASN A 201 -12.95 1.29 4.11
CA ASN A 201 -13.05 1.89 5.45
C ASN A 201 -12.13 3.12 5.61
N VAL A 202 -11.30 3.41 4.61
CA VAL A 202 -10.41 4.58 4.56
C VAL A 202 -11.23 5.83 4.29
N LYS A 203 -11.13 6.84 5.16
CA LYS A 203 -11.79 8.14 5.01
C LYS A 203 -11.07 9.04 4.00
N GLU A 204 -11.76 10.06 3.49
CA GLU A 204 -11.15 11.08 2.63
C GLU A 204 -9.89 11.71 3.21
N GLU A 205 -9.92 12.06 4.50
CA GLU A 205 -8.79 12.71 5.16
C GLU A 205 -7.59 11.78 5.29
N GLU A 206 -7.81 10.50 5.61
CA GLU A 206 -6.75 9.50 5.71
C GLU A 206 -6.09 9.26 4.34
N GLU A 207 -6.87 9.19 3.27
CA GLU A 207 -6.36 9.08 1.90
C GLU A 207 -5.58 10.33 1.50
N PHE A 208 -6.14 11.52 1.77
CA PHE A 208 -5.47 12.79 1.49
C PHE A 208 -4.13 12.91 2.21
N ASP A 209 -4.08 12.59 3.50
CA ASP A 209 -2.86 12.63 4.30
C ASP A 209 -1.82 11.63 3.78
N ALA A 210 -2.23 10.41 3.45
CA ALA A 210 -1.33 9.38 2.94
C ALA A 210 -0.68 9.78 1.60
N PHE A 211 -1.47 10.30 0.64
CA PHE A 211 -0.91 10.79 -0.63
C PHE A 211 -0.07 12.05 -0.45
N SER A 212 -0.44 12.93 0.48
CA SER A 212 0.33 14.14 0.80
C SER A 212 1.70 13.80 1.40
N GLU A 213 1.75 12.86 2.34
CA GLU A 213 3.01 12.34 2.91
C GLU A 213 3.86 11.61 1.87
N ALA A 214 3.23 10.91 0.93
CA ALA A 214 3.91 10.20 -0.15
C ALA A 214 4.32 11.08 -1.33
N SER A 215 3.99 12.37 -1.33
CA SER A 215 4.20 13.28 -2.47
C SER A 215 5.67 13.34 -2.93
N GLU A 216 6.62 13.45 -1.99
CA GLU A 216 8.06 13.44 -2.29
C GLU A 216 8.53 12.10 -2.86
N TYR A 217 7.99 10.98 -2.35
CA TYR A 217 8.27 9.65 -2.89
C TYR A 217 7.73 9.51 -4.33
N ILE A 218 6.50 9.93 -4.58
CA ILE A 218 5.87 9.91 -5.91
C ILE A 218 6.66 10.82 -6.87
N LYS A 219 7.04 12.03 -6.43
CA LYS A 219 7.89 12.95 -7.18
C LYS A 219 9.24 12.31 -7.53
N GLY A 220 9.89 11.62 -6.60
CA GLY A 220 11.12 10.88 -6.87
C GLY A 220 10.97 9.76 -7.91
N LYS A 221 9.79 9.12 -7.98
CA LYS A 221 9.51 8.03 -8.93
C LYS A 221 9.10 8.50 -10.31
N ILE A 222 8.39 9.63 -10.41
CA ILE A 222 7.83 10.13 -11.68
C ILE A 222 8.62 11.31 -12.25
N GLY A 223 9.33 12.06 -11.40
CA GLY A 223 10.05 13.28 -11.77
C GLY A 223 9.13 14.45 -12.11
N LEU A 224 7.95 14.53 -11.49
CA LEU A 224 6.98 15.62 -11.64
C LEU A 224 6.66 16.19 -10.25
N ASP A 225 6.46 17.51 -10.16
CA ASP A 225 6.00 18.12 -8.91
C ASP A 225 4.57 17.69 -8.62
N VAL A 226 4.34 17.14 -7.43
CA VAL A 226 3.06 16.56 -7.02
C VAL A 226 2.29 17.55 -6.13
N GLU A 227 1.07 17.88 -6.54
CA GLU A 227 0.12 18.68 -5.75
C GLU A 227 -1.09 17.79 -5.42
N VAL A 228 -1.38 17.56 -4.14
CA VAL A 228 -2.54 16.77 -3.71
C VAL A 228 -3.68 17.72 -3.32
N VAL A 229 -4.86 17.49 -3.89
CA VAL A 229 -6.06 18.30 -3.62
C VAL A 229 -7.27 17.40 -3.39
N LYS A 230 -8.23 17.88 -2.59
CA LYS A 230 -9.55 17.25 -2.47
C LYS A 230 -10.39 17.55 -3.71
N GLU A 231 -11.30 16.65 -4.05
CA GLU A 231 -12.20 16.78 -5.21
C GLU A 231 -12.96 18.11 -5.19
N GLU A 232 -13.52 18.50 -4.04
CA GLU A 232 -14.32 19.71 -3.87
C GLU A 232 -13.51 21.01 -4.07
N GLN A 233 -12.19 20.94 -3.90
CA GLN A 233 -11.28 22.09 -4.03
C GLN A 233 -10.65 22.18 -5.43
N SER A 234 -10.93 21.21 -6.31
CA SER A 234 -10.31 21.11 -7.62
C SER A 234 -11.19 21.71 -8.72
N ASN A 235 -10.64 22.68 -9.47
CA ASN A 235 -11.27 23.23 -10.68
C ASN A 235 -10.99 22.40 -11.95
N SER A 236 -10.36 21.23 -11.81
CA SER A 236 -10.01 20.39 -12.96
C SER A 236 -11.22 19.62 -13.49
N ALA A 237 -11.40 19.61 -14.82
CA ALA A 237 -12.37 18.74 -15.49
C ALA A 237 -12.11 17.24 -15.25
N ARG A 238 -10.95 16.87 -14.67
CA ARG A 238 -10.62 15.50 -14.29
C ARG A 238 -11.06 15.14 -12.86
N ALA A 239 -11.60 16.07 -12.08
CA ALA A 239 -12.10 15.81 -10.72
C ALA A 239 -13.17 14.69 -10.71
N ASP A 240 -14.12 14.75 -11.64
CA ASP A 240 -15.16 13.72 -11.84
C ASP A 240 -14.62 12.29 -12.03
N LYS A 241 -13.36 12.15 -12.46
CA LYS A 241 -12.72 10.84 -12.70
C LYS A 241 -12.09 10.24 -11.44
N ALA A 242 -11.92 11.00 -10.36
CA ALA A 242 -11.39 10.49 -9.10
C ALA A 242 -12.32 9.41 -8.53
N MET A 243 -11.73 8.33 -8.04
CA MET A 243 -12.42 7.25 -7.34
C MET A 243 -11.70 6.98 -6.01
N PRO A 244 -12.40 6.49 -4.98
CA PRO A 244 -11.75 6.09 -3.72
C PRO A 244 -10.59 5.12 -3.96
N LEU A 245 -9.45 5.35 -3.32
CA LEU A 245 -8.18 4.60 -3.51
C LEU A 245 -7.64 4.62 -4.95
N LYS A 246 -8.22 5.42 -5.85
CA LYS A 246 -7.77 5.66 -7.23
C LYS A 246 -7.91 7.15 -7.56
N PRO A 247 -7.01 8.00 -7.02
CA PRO A 247 -7.01 9.43 -7.29
C PRO A 247 -6.96 9.74 -8.79
N SER A 248 -7.60 10.84 -9.18
CA SER A 248 -7.49 11.32 -10.56
C SER A 248 -6.15 12.02 -10.77
N ILE A 249 -5.47 11.66 -11.84
CA ILE A 249 -4.21 12.29 -12.25
C ILE A 249 -4.52 13.37 -13.27
N ASP A 250 -4.16 14.62 -12.99
CA ASP A 250 -4.16 15.72 -13.95
C ASP A 250 -2.72 16.21 -14.19
N LEU A 251 -2.30 16.18 -15.46
CA LEU A 251 -0.93 16.48 -15.86
C LEU A 251 -0.91 17.83 -16.59
N SER A 252 -0.07 18.75 -16.11
CA SER A 252 0.13 20.08 -16.70
C SER A 252 1.59 20.37 -17.05
#